data_AF-A0A7V7VJX7-F1
#
_entry.id   AF-A0A7V7VJX7-F1
#
_cell.length_a   1.000
_cell.length_b   1.000
_cell.length_c   1.000
_cell.angle_alpha   90.00
_cell.angle_beta   90.00
_cell.angle_gamma   90.00
#
_symmetry.space_group_name_H-M   'P 1'
#
loop_
_entity.id
_entity.type
_entity.pdbx_description
1 polymer ?
#
loop_
_entity_poly.entity_id
_entity_poly.type
_entity_poly.pdbx_seq_one_letter_code
_entity_poly.pdbx_strand_id
1 'polypeptide(L)'
;MVISWVALGVALAEEAIKIPAWTPLKIQASAFSSDLGMLDAERQEYATNLANCAATGIVQAKGSPNSLEEARRLLTLALNLSPRNKRSLIINFQLGKGVLPEVAKGDYSPQVLARLLLTRGQLLTKQESPENLLLARMFFQLAAELDSKNEDAVYASEVDRLDHGNVDWTLLTRARPTPELAPAPEKESVKEPVKEAAAPKERGPRIGPQPRP
;
A
#
# COMPACT_ATOMS: atom_id res chain seq x y z
N MET A 1 -38.54 62.63 -18.77
CA MET A 1 -37.48 61.98 -19.55
C MET A 1 -36.94 60.84 -18.70
N VAL A 2 -37.36 59.59 -18.98
CA VAL A 2 -37.07 58.42 -18.11
C VAL A 2 -36.00 57.60 -18.81
N ILE A 3 -34.80 57.52 -18.21
CA ILE A 3 -33.69 56.72 -18.73
C ILE A 3 -33.80 55.33 -18.10
N SER A 4 -34.27 54.37 -18.89
CA SER A 4 -34.36 52.96 -18.53
C SER A 4 -32.99 52.31 -18.69
N TRP A 5 -32.39 51.86 -17.59
CA TRP A 5 -31.17 51.06 -17.61
C TRP A 5 -31.53 49.59 -17.82
N VAL A 6 -31.21 49.06 -19.01
CA VAL A 6 -31.23 47.62 -19.25
C VAL A 6 -29.90 47.05 -18.76
N ALA A 7 -29.91 46.41 -17.60
CA ALA A 7 -28.78 45.63 -17.11
C ALA A 7 -28.72 44.31 -17.90
N LEU A 8 -27.78 44.23 -18.84
CA LEU A 8 -27.46 43.01 -19.56
C LEU A 8 -26.62 42.11 -18.64
N GLY A 9 -27.28 41.16 -17.97
CA GLY A 9 -26.62 40.14 -17.18
C GLY A 9 -25.89 39.14 -18.10
N VAL A 10 -24.57 39.21 -18.13
CA VAL A 10 -23.74 38.16 -18.76
C VAL A 10 -23.69 36.99 -17.80
N ALA A 11 -24.47 35.94 -18.10
CA ALA A 11 -24.28 34.64 -17.48
C ALA A 11 -22.96 34.05 -17.99
N LEU A 12 -21.90 34.10 -17.17
CA LEU A 12 -20.70 33.32 -17.42
C LEU A 12 -21.07 31.85 -17.21
N ALA A 13 -21.24 31.12 -18.31
CA ALA A 13 -21.28 29.67 -18.28
C ALA A 13 -19.93 29.18 -17.77
N GLU A 14 -19.90 28.66 -16.55
CA GLU A 14 -18.73 28.01 -15.97
C GLU A 14 -18.44 26.76 -16.79
N GLU A 15 -17.44 26.85 -17.67
CA GLU A 15 -17.05 25.75 -18.55
C GLU A 15 -16.61 24.57 -17.68
N ALA A 16 -17.36 23.46 -17.72
CA ALA A 16 -17.09 22.28 -16.92
C ALA A 16 -15.66 21.80 -17.20
N ILE A 17 -14.80 21.86 -16.18
CA ILE A 17 -13.40 21.44 -16.27
C ILE A 17 -13.37 19.97 -16.69
N LYS A 18 -12.92 19.71 -17.93
CA LYS A 18 -12.74 18.35 -18.44
C LYS A 18 -11.47 17.77 -17.84
N ILE A 19 -11.62 16.95 -16.80
CA ILE A 19 -10.50 16.21 -16.22
C ILE A 19 -10.04 15.16 -17.25
N PRO A 20 -8.73 15.01 -17.49
CA PRO A 20 -8.18 13.88 -18.22
C PRO A 20 -8.72 12.53 -17.70
N ALA A 21 -8.84 11.55 -18.59
CA ALA A 21 -9.40 10.24 -18.23
C ALA A 21 -8.60 9.56 -17.11
N TRP A 22 -9.21 9.41 -15.93
CA TRP A 22 -8.63 8.71 -14.79
C TRP A 22 -8.95 7.21 -14.86
N THR A 23 -7.91 6.38 -14.94
CA THR A 23 -8.06 4.93 -14.71
C THR A 23 -8.11 4.66 -13.22
N PRO A 24 -9.23 4.11 -12.68
CA PRO A 24 -9.36 3.80 -11.26
C PRO A 24 -8.27 2.85 -10.77
N LEU A 25 -7.72 3.16 -9.59
CA LEU A 25 -6.73 2.32 -8.93
C LEU A 25 -7.39 1.03 -8.45
N LYS A 26 -6.79 -0.12 -8.78
CA LYS A 26 -7.24 -1.45 -8.37
C LYS A 26 -6.13 -2.10 -7.52
N ILE A 27 -6.10 -1.79 -6.23
CA ILE A 27 -5.18 -2.41 -5.29
C ILE A 27 -5.90 -3.62 -4.66
N GLN A 28 -5.58 -4.83 -5.12
CA GLN A 28 -6.19 -6.06 -4.62
C GLN A 28 -5.53 -6.56 -3.32
N ALA A 29 -4.23 -6.37 -3.21
CA ALA A 29 -3.44 -6.70 -2.03
C ALA A 29 -2.43 -5.58 -1.78
N SER A 30 -2.15 -5.30 -0.50
CA SER A 30 -1.12 -4.33 -0.14
C SER A 30 0.28 -4.86 -0.45
N ALA A 31 1.15 -3.99 -0.96
CA ALA A 31 2.58 -4.20 -1.06
C ALA A 31 3.26 -4.36 0.32
N PHE A 32 2.60 -3.92 1.39
CA PHE A 32 3.08 -4.01 2.77
C PHE A 32 2.29 -5.07 3.55
N SER A 33 3.02 -5.93 4.24
CA SER A 33 2.47 -6.96 5.11
C SER A 33 2.05 -6.39 6.48
N SER A 34 1.51 -7.25 7.34
CA SER A 34 1.32 -6.97 8.76
C SER A 34 2.62 -6.66 9.50
N ASP A 35 3.76 -7.10 8.97
CA ASP A 35 5.06 -7.03 9.64
C ASP A 35 5.81 -5.72 9.36
N LEU A 36 5.28 -4.88 8.46
CA LEU A 36 5.78 -3.51 8.32
C LEU A 36 5.70 -2.81 9.68
N GLY A 37 6.76 -2.11 10.05
CA GLY A 37 7.01 -1.56 11.38
C GLY A 37 6.17 -0.33 11.74
N MET A 38 4.93 -0.27 11.25
CA MET A 38 3.91 0.72 11.54
C MET A 38 2.64 0.03 12.04
N LEU A 39 2.00 0.64 13.04
CA LEU A 39 0.72 0.19 13.56
C LEU A 39 -0.40 0.41 12.53
N ASP A 40 -1.45 -0.40 12.55
CA ASP A 40 -2.58 -0.25 11.61
C ASP A 40 -3.26 1.13 11.73
N ALA A 41 -3.41 1.65 12.95
CA ALA A 41 -3.95 2.98 13.18
C ALA A 41 -3.06 4.09 12.58
N GLU A 42 -1.75 3.95 12.73
CA GLU A 42 -0.75 4.86 12.15
C GLU A 42 -0.83 4.82 10.62
N ARG A 43 -0.84 3.63 10.01
CA ARG A 43 -1.01 3.46 8.55
C ARG A 43 -2.29 4.12 8.04
N GLN A 44 -3.39 3.95 8.77
CA GLN A 44 -4.69 4.54 8.45
C GLN A 44 -4.65 6.08 8.50
N GLU A 45 -3.93 6.66 9.46
CA GLU A 45 -3.75 8.10 9.57
C GLU A 45 -2.91 8.66 8.41
N TYR A 46 -1.75 8.06 8.11
CA TYR A 46 -0.92 8.45 6.96
C TYR A 46 -1.70 8.33 5.65
N ALA A 47 -2.41 7.23 5.44
CA ALA A 47 -3.25 7.04 4.24
C ALA A 47 -4.30 8.14 4.07
N THR A 48 -4.96 8.54 5.16
CA THR A 48 -5.97 9.61 5.13
C THR A 48 -5.35 10.95 4.76
N ASN A 49 -4.20 11.28 5.35
CA ASN A 49 -3.51 12.55 5.10
C ASN A 49 -2.91 12.62 3.69
N LEU A 50 -2.35 11.52 3.17
CA LEU A 50 -1.92 11.42 1.78
C LEU A 50 -3.09 11.62 0.81
N ALA A 51 -4.25 11.03 1.11
CA ALA A 51 -5.44 11.18 0.29
C ALA A 51 -5.97 12.63 0.30
N ASN A 52 -5.96 13.29 1.46
CA ASN A 52 -6.33 14.70 1.57
C ASN A 52 -5.36 15.62 0.82
N CYS A 53 -4.06 15.32 0.88
CA CYS A 53 -3.04 16.03 0.12
C CYS A 53 -3.28 15.88 -1.40
N ALA A 54 -3.56 14.67 -1.86
CA ALA A 54 -3.87 14.39 -3.26
C ALA A 54 -5.10 15.18 -3.75
N ALA A 55 -6.21 15.15 -3.00
CA ALA A 55 -7.42 15.91 -3.34
C ALA A 55 -7.14 17.42 -3.40
N THR A 56 -6.39 17.94 -2.43
CA THR A 56 -6.04 19.37 -2.39
C THR A 56 -5.21 19.77 -3.61
N GLY A 57 -4.19 18.99 -3.95
CA GLY A 57 -3.34 19.24 -5.12
C GLY A 57 -4.13 19.21 -6.44
N ILE A 58 -5.02 18.23 -6.62
CA ILE A 58 -5.90 18.13 -7.79
C ILE A 58 -6.78 19.38 -7.93
N VAL A 59 -7.44 19.79 -6.83
CA VAL A 59 -8.38 20.91 -6.87
C VAL A 59 -7.66 22.23 -7.12
N GLN A 60 -6.54 22.47 -6.44
CA GLN A 60 -5.72 23.68 -6.63
C GLN A 60 -5.19 23.79 -8.06
N ALA A 61 -4.78 22.67 -8.66
CA ALA A 61 -4.28 22.60 -10.02
C ALA A 61 -5.39 22.39 -11.07
N LYS A 62 -6.67 22.47 -10.69
CA LYS A 62 -7.84 22.31 -11.57
C LYS A 62 -7.79 21.02 -12.40
N GLY A 63 -7.30 19.92 -11.82
CA GLY A 63 -7.22 18.62 -12.49
C GLY A 63 -6.21 18.56 -13.64
N SER A 64 -5.13 19.35 -13.57
CA SER A 64 -4.04 19.29 -14.55
C SER A 64 -3.42 17.89 -14.63
N PRO A 65 -2.87 17.47 -15.78
CA PRO A 65 -2.24 16.15 -15.93
C PRO A 65 -1.19 15.85 -14.86
N ASN A 66 -0.32 16.81 -14.55
CA ASN A 66 0.72 16.65 -13.52
C ASN A 66 0.11 16.41 -12.12
N SER A 67 -0.94 17.15 -11.75
CA SER A 67 -1.60 16.96 -10.45
C SER A 67 -2.28 15.59 -10.33
N LEU A 68 -2.76 15.02 -11.45
CA LEU A 68 -3.33 13.69 -11.48
C LEU A 68 -2.25 12.61 -11.37
N GLU A 69 -1.08 12.80 -11.96
CA GLU A 69 0.06 11.88 -11.79
C GLU A 69 0.58 11.87 -10.35
N GLU A 70 0.74 13.04 -9.73
CA GLU A 70 1.09 13.18 -8.32
C GLU A 70 0.03 12.53 -7.42
N ALA A 71 -1.25 12.84 -7.64
CA ALA A 71 -2.34 12.24 -6.91
C ALA A 71 -2.40 10.71 -7.10
N ARG A 72 -2.03 10.20 -8.27
CA ARG A 72 -1.91 8.76 -8.51
C ARG A 72 -0.85 8.13 -7.61
N ARG A 73 0.32 8.76 -7.43
CA ARG A 73 1.35 8.26 -6.49
C ARG A 73 0.83 8.26 -5.05
N LEU A 74 0.28 9.38 -4.59
CA LEU A 74 -0.24 9.55 -3.23
C LEU A 74 -1.39 8.58 -2.91
N LEU A 75 -2.38 8.46 -3.80
CA LEU A 75 -3.53 7.58 -3.60
C LEU A 75 -3.14 6.09 -3.68
N THR A 76 -2.19 5.74 -4.55
CA THR A 76 -1.66 4.38 -4.64
C THR A 76 -0.96 4.00 -3.32
N LEU A 77 -0.12 4.87 -2.79
CA LEU A 77 0.53 4.64 -1.50
C LEU A 77 -0.49 4.57 -0.36
N ALA A 78 -1.46 5.48 -0.32
CA ALA A 78 -2.51 5.47 0.69
C ALA A 78 -3.32 4.17 0.70
N LEU A 79 -3.69 3.65 -0.47
CA LEU A 79 -4.40 2.36 -0.60
C LEU A 79 -3.51 1.16 -0.27
N ASN A 80 -2.19 1.26 -0.44
CA ASN A 80 -1.27 0.23 0.04
C ASN A 80 -1.10 0.29 1.56
N LEU A 81 -1.03 1.46 2.18
CA LEU A 81 -0.96 1.58 3.64
C LEU A 81 -2.25 1.12 4.31
N SER A 82 -3.40 1.49 3.75
CA SER A 82 -4.71 1.06 4.22
C SER A 82 -5.68 0.83 3.05
N PRO A 83 -5.88 -0.43 2.61
CA PRO A 83 -6.74 -0.75 1.46
C PRO A 83 -8.19 -0.33 1.60
N ARG A 84 -8.68 -0.24 2.84
CA ARG A 84 -10.07 0.16 3.15
C ARG A 84 -10.17 1.61 3.60
N ASN A 85 -9.15 2.43 3.35
CA ASN A 85 -9.19 3.84 3.68
C ASN A 85 -10.36 4.53 2.95
N LYS A 86 -11.37 4.95 3.71
CA LYS A 86 -12.59 5.57 3.18
C LYS A 86 -12.29 6.76 2.26
N ARG A 87 -11.33 7.60 2.64
CA ARG A 87 -11.02 8.84 1.92
C ARG A 87 -10.37 8.55 0.57
N SER A 88 -9.37 7.67 0.53
CA SER A 88 -8.71 7.23 -0.71
C SER A 88 -9.71 6.59 -1.68
N LEU A 89 -10.62 5.74 -1.17
CA LEU A 89 -11.64 5.07 -1.99
C LEU A 89 -12.62 6.07 -2.61
N ILE A 90 -13.11 7.05 -1.84
CA ILE A 90 -14.03 8.09 -2.32
C ILE A 90 -13.37 8.91 -3.43
N ILE A 91 -12.14 9.39 -3.21
CA ILE A 91 -11.42 10.20 -4.19
C ILE A 91 -11.17 9.40 -5.48
N ASN A 92 -10.68 8.16 -5.36
CA ASN A 92 -10.44 7.29 -6.51
C ASN A 92 -11.74 7.03 -7.32
N PHE A 93 -12.88 6.88 -6.64
CA PHE A 93 -14.18 6.74 -7.29
C PHE A 93 -14.61 8.03 -8.00
N GLN A 94 -14.52 9.19 -7.34
CA GLN A 94 -14.87 10.49 -7.92
C GLN A 94 -14.05 10.78 -9.19
N LEU A 95 -12.73 10.59 -9.11
CA LEU A 95 -11.84 10.75 -10.26
C LEU A 95 -12.20 9.78 -11.39
N GLY A 96 -12.53 8.52 -11.06
CA GLY A 96 -13.02 7.53 -12.04
C GLY A 96 -14.34 7.90 -12.72
N LYS A 97 -15.09 8.86 -12.17
CA LYS A 97 -16.29 9.47 -12.78
C LYS A 97 -16.02 10.81 -13.45
N GLY A 98 -14.77 11.26 -13.50
CA GLY A 98 -14.40 12.58 -14.01
C GLY A 98 -14.86 13.73 -13.11
N VAL A 99 -15.09 13.48 -11.83
CA VAL A 99 -15.53 14.46 -10.83
C VAL A 99 -14.33 14.92 -10.01
N LEU A 100 -14.15 16.24 -9.86
CA LEU A 100 -13.14 16.78 -8.96
C LEU A 100 -13.48 16.40 -7.52
N PRO A 101 -12.51 15.90 -6.73
CA PRO A 101 -12.77 15.52 -5.37
C PRO A 101 -13.06 16.75 -4.50
N GLU A 102 -13.91 16.59 -3.49
CA GLU A 102 -14.11 17.63 -2.49
C GLU A 102 -12.86 17.76 -1.62
N VAL A 103 -12.41 18.98 -1.33
CA VAL A 103 -11.31 19.21 -0.38
C VAL A 103 -11.84 19.05 1.03
N ALA A 104 -11.37 18.01 1.72
CA ALA A 104 -11.57 17.88 3.16
C ALA A 104 -10.52 18.72 3.88
N LYS A 105 -10.89 19.32 5.02
CA LYS A 105 -9.91 19.92 5.93
C LYS A 105 -8.99 18.80 6.42
N GLY A 106 -7.77 18.76 5.92
CA GLY A 106 -6.74 17.83 6.39
C GLY A 106 -6.32 18.18 7.81
N ASP A 107 -5.86 17.18 8.57
CA ASP A 107 -5.38 17.38 9.93
C ASP A 107 -4.03 18.11 9.94
N TYR A 108 -3.28 18.00 8.83
CA TYR A 108 -1.95 18.58 8.68
C TYR A 108 -1.84 19.48 7.45
N SER A 109 -1.04 20.54 7.57
CA SER A 109 -0.54 21.27 6.40
C SER A 109 0.49 20.42 5.65
N PRO A 110 0.79 20.71 4.36
CA PRO A 110 1.82 19.99 3.61
C PRO A 110 3.18 19.95 4.31
N GLN A 111 3.59 21.06 4.94
CA GLN A 111 4.86 21.16 5.66
C GLN A 111 4.90 20.27 6.91
N VAL A 112 3.77 20.17 7.62
CA VAL A 112 3.67 19.28 8.80
C VAL A 112 3.68 17.83 8.33
N LEU A 113 2.93 17.48 7.28
CA LEU A 113 2.95 16.14 6.71
C LEU A 113 4.35 15.75 6.21
N ALA A 114 5.07 16.66 5.55
CA ALA A 114 6.45 16.42 5.11
C ALA A 114 7.37 16.04 6.28
N ARG A 115 7.30 16.76 7.41
CA ARG A 115 8.07 16.43 8.62
C ARG A 115 7.67 15.08 9.20
N LEU A 116 6.37 14.78 9.28
CA LEU A 116 5.87 13.50 9.76
C LEU A 116 6.34 12.33 8.89
N LEU A 117 6.35 12.49 7.56
CA LEU A 117 6.85 11.49 6.63
C LEU A 117 8.36 11.29 6.80
N LEU A 118 9.13 12.38 6.88
CA LEU A 118 10.58 12.34 7.10
C LEU A 118 10.94 11.59 8.39
N THR A 119 10.37 12.03 9.53
CA THR A 119 10.66 11.42 10.83
C THR A 119 10.29 9.94 10.85
N ARG A 120 9.14 9.58 10.27
CA ARG A 120 8.70 8.18 10.21
C ARG A 120 9.58 7.34 9.28
N GLY A 121 10.00 7.88 8.14
CA GLY A 121 10.96 7.25 7.23
C GLY A 121 12.27 6.94 7.94
N GLN A 122 12.80 7.88 8.72
CA GLN A 122 14.01 7.68 9.53
C GLN A 122 13.86 6.60 10.61
N LEU A 123 12.65 6.39 11.13
CA LEU A 123 12.38 5.29 12.06
C LEU A 123 12.27 3.94 11.34
N LEU A 124 11.68 3.92 10.14
CA LEU A 124 11.57 2.73 9.30
C LEU A 124 12.95 2.22 8.86
N THR A 125 13.89 3.10 8.53
CA THR A 125 15.26 2.69 8.14
C THR A 125 15.97 1.94 9.26
N LYS A 126 15.76 2.32 10.52
CA LYS A 126 16.34 1.65 11.70
C LYS A 126 15.79 0.25 11.95
N GLN A 127 14.66 -0.11 11.33
CA GLN A 127 14.02 -1.41 11.48
C GLN A 127 14.49 -2.41 10.40
N GLU A 128 15.26 -1.96 9.40
CA GLU A 128 16.05 -2.74 8.43
C GLU A 128 15.30 -3.83 7.63
N SER A 129 13.97 -3.92 7.69
CA SER A 129 13.20 -4.84 6.85
C SER A 129 13.04 -4.29 5.42
N PRO A 130 12.98 -5.14 4.38
CA PRO A 130 12.82 -4.68 3.00
C PRO A 130 11.55 -3.83 2.78
N GLU A 131 10.43 -4.18 3.41
CA GLU A 131 9.19 -3.41 3.32
C GLU A 131 9.32 -2.04 4.02
N ASN A 132 10.01 -1.98 5.16
CA ASN A 132 10.27 -0.73 5.87
C ASN A 132 11.19 0.19 5.09
N LEU A 133 12.27 -0.36 4.52
CA LEU A 133 13.19 0.40 3.68
C LEU A 133 12.47 0.95 2.46
N LEU A 134 11.69 0.13 1.74
CA LEU A 134 10.92 0.60 0.59
C LEU A 134 9.99 1.77 0.96
N LEU A 135 9.26 1.65 2.07
CA LEU A 135 8.37 2.71 2.52
C LEU A 135 9.12 3.96 2.96
N ALA A 136 10.26 3.81 3.64
CA ALA A 136 11.11 4.93 4.04
C ALA A 136 11.55 5.76 2.84
N ARG A 137 11.99 5.09 1.76
CA ARG A 137 12.39 5.74 0.49
C ARG A 137 11.25 6.54 -0.11
N MET A 138 10.06 5.96 -0.18
CA MET A 138 8.85 6.65 -0.64
C MET A 138 8.52 7.86 0.24
N PHE A 139 8.69 7.75 1.56
CA PHE A 139 8.44 8.84 2.50
C PHE A 139 9.47 9.98 2.37
N PHE A 140 10.75 9.68 2.17
CA PHE A 140 11.78 10.71 1.94
C PHE A 140 11.50 11.49 0.66
N GLN A 141 11.22 10.79 -0.44
CA GLN A 141 10.87 11.45 -1.70
C GLN A 141 9.63 12.34 -1.54
N LEU A 142 8.55 11.82 -0.95
CA LEU A 142 7.33 12.61 -0.73
C LEU A 142 7.55 13.79 0.21
N ALA A 143 8.37 13.64 1.26
CA ALA A 143 8.68 14.73 2.17
C ALA A 143 9.39 15.88 1.45
N ALA A 144 10.37 15.57 0.60
CA ALA A 144 11.08 16.56 -0.21
C ALA A 144 10.18 17.24 -1.26
N GLU A 145 9.27 16.48 -1.89
CA GLU A 145 8.30 17.00 -2.85
C GLU A 145 7.27 17.93 -2.18
N LEU A 146 6.81 17.60 -0.97
CA LEU A 146 5.81 18.37 -0.24
C LEU A 146 6.35 19.66 0.39
N ASP A 147 7.63 19.67 0.79
CA ASP A 147 8.28 20.84 1.38
C ASP A 147 9.74 20.94 0.91
N SER A 148 9.93 21.52 -0.28
CA SER A 148 11.26 21.72 -0.87
C SER A 148 12.16 22.70 -0.11
N LYS A 149 11.61 23.40 0.91
CA LYS A 149 12.40 24.25 1.82
C LYS A 149 12.87 23.51 3.06
N ASN A 150 12.42 22.27 3.28
CA ASN A 150 12.91 21.43 4.34
C ASN A 150 14.22 20.77 3.90
N GLU A 151 15.34 21.40 4.26
CA GLU A 151 16.69 20.95 3.90
C GLU A 151 16.95 19.49 4.31
N ASP A 152 16.46 19.06 5.48
CA ASP A 152 16.62 17.68 5.97
C ASP A 152 15.87 16.67 5.09
N ALA A 153 14.67 17.02 4.64
CA ALA A 153 13.87 16.16 3.77
C ALA A 153 14.52 16.03 2.38
N VAL A 154 14.96 17.17 1.82
CA VAL A 154 15.67 17.20 0.55
C VAL A 154 16.97 16.40 0.64
N TYR A 155 17.77 16.61 1.70
CA TYR A 155 19.00 15.87 1.91
C TYR A 155 18.75 14.36 2.02
N ALA A 156 17.79 13.93 2.84
CA ALA A 156 17.47 12.51 2.99
C ALA A 156 17.02 11.87 1.67
N SER A 157 16.17 12.56 0.90
CA SER A 157 15.73 12.10 -0.42
C SER A 157 16.88 12.01 -1.42
N GLU A 158 17.77 12.99 -1.46
CA GLU A 158 18.89 13.02 -2.40
C GLU A 158 19.96 11.99 -2.05
N VAL A 159 20.29 11.79 -0.77
CA VAL A 159 21.20 10.72 -0.33
C VAL A 159 20.63 9.36 -0.72
N ASP A 160 19.35 9.10 -0.41
CA ASP A 160 18.71 7.84 -0.79
C ASP A 160 18.73 7.60 -2.31
N ARG A 161 18.50 8.66 -3.10
CA ARG A 161 18.56 8.61 -4.57
C ARG A 161 19.97 8.32 -5.08
N LEU A 162 21.01 8.83 -4.44
CA LEU A 162 22.39 8.54 -4.80
C LEU A 162 22.78 7.09 -4.49
N ASP A 163 22.32 6.56 -3.36
CA ASP A 163 22.68 5.21 -2.91
C ASP A 163 21.87 4.12 -3.63
N HIS A 164 20.61 4.38 -3.97
CA HIS A 164 19.66 3.37 -4.42
C HIS A 164 18.92 3.71 -5.71
N GLY A 165 19.24 4.84 -6.34
CA GLY A 165 18.54 5.35 -7.52
C GLY A 165 17.14 5.88 -7.23
N ASN A 166 16.39 6.17 -8.28
CA ASN A 166 15.01 6.65 -8.16
C ASN A 166 14.08 5.58 -7.57
N VAL A 167 13.09 6.00 -6.78
CA VAL A 167 12.06 5.11 -6.24
C VAL A 167 11.21 4.53 -7.37
N ASP A 168 11.12 3.21 -7.43
CA ASP A 168 10.22 2.52 -8.36
C ASP A 168 8.79 2.43 -7.78
N TRP A 169 7.95 3.41 -8.16
CA TRP A 169 6.55 3.47 -7.76
C TRP A 169 5.69 2.35 -8.36
N THR A 170 6.17 1.62 -9.38
CA THR A 170 5.42 0.50 -9.97
C THR A 170 5.36 -0.70 -9.04
N LEU A 171 6.21 -0.76 -8.01
CA LEU A 171 6.16 -1.79 -6.97
C LEU A 171 4.85 -1.77 -6.18
N LEU A 172 4.18 -0.62 -6.08
CA LEU A 172 2.91 -0.47 -5.36
C LEU A 172 1.67 -0.87 -6.17
N THR A 173 1.82 -1.03 -7.49
CA THR A 173 0.70 -1.37 -8.39
C THR A 173 0.72 -2.82 -8.85
N ARG A 174 1.82 -3.55 -8.60
CA ARG A 174 1.89 -4.99 -8.84
C ARG A 174 1.06 -5.73 -7.80
N ALA A 175 0.08 -6.51 -8.24
CA ALA A 175 -0.56 -7.48 -7.38
C ALA A 175 0.50 -8.48 -6.91
N ARG A 176 0.69 -8.66 -5.59
CA ARG A 176 1.37 -9.86 -5.10
C ARG A 176 0.55 -11.06 -5.60
N PRO A 177 1.18 -12.11 -6.16
CA PRO A 177 0.47 -13.36 -6.34
C PRO A 177 -0.10 -13.74 -4.99
N THR A 178 -1.43 -13.85 -4.89
CA THR A 178 -2.04 -14.54 -3.76
C THR A 178 -1.36 -15.91 -3.68
N PRO A 179 -0.85 -16.35 -2.53
CA PRO A 179 -0.61 -17.78 -2.32
C PRO A 179 -1.99 -18.44 -2.27
N GLU A 180 -2.63 -18.52 -3.43
CA GLU A 180 -3.80 -19.35 -3.65
C GLU A 180 -3.29 -20.77 -3.52
N LEU A 181 -3.74 -21.44 -2.46
CA LEU A 181 -3.42 -22.81 -2.04
C LEU A 181 -2.36 -23.46 -2.93
N ALA A 182 -1.12 -23.51 -2.44
CA ALA A 182 -0.30 -24.67 -2.78
C ALA A 182 -1.21 -25.89 -2.58
N PRO A 183 -1.44 -26.74 -3.60
CA PRO A 183 -2.28 -27.92 -3.43
C PRO A 183 -1.75 -28.62 -2.19
N ALA A 184 -2.63 -28.83 -1.20
CA ALA A 184 -2.28 -29.56 -0.01
C ALA A 184 -1.51 -30.81 -0.46
N PRO A 185 -0.36 -31.15 0.16
CA PRO A 185 0.34 -32.36 -0.22
C PRO A 185 -0.70 -33.47 -0.23
N GLU A 186 -0.90 -34.09 -1.40
CA GLU A 186 -1.75 -35.25 -1.55
C GLU A 186 -1.37 -36.15 -0.38
N LYS A 187 -2.37 -36.48 0.45
CA LYS A 187 -2.18 -37.49 1.48
C LYS A 187 -1.75 -38.73 0.72
N GLU A 188 -0.44 -38.96 0.69
CA GLU A 188 0.15 -40.18 0.19
C GLU A 188 -0.53 -41.26 1.02
N SER A 189 -1.41 -41.99 0.34
CA SER A 189 -2.12 -43.12 0.88
C SER A 189 -1.06 -44.05 1.44
N VAL A 190 -0.85 -43.99 2.75
CA VAL A 190 -0.11 -44.99 3.51
C VAL A 190 -0.85 -46.28 3.25
N LYS A 191 -0.40 -47.03 2.24
CA LYS A 191 -0.77 -48.43 2.07
C LYS A 191 -0.30 -49.11 3.34
N GLU A 192 -1.25 -49.56 4.14
CA GLU A 192 -0.98 -50.47 5.25
C GLU A 192 -0.04 -51.58 4.76
N PRO A 193 1.05 -51.86 5.47
CA PRO A 193 1.86 -53.03 5.15
C PRO A 193 1.01 -54.27 5.42
N VAL A 194 0.75 -55.01 4.34
CA VAL A 194 0.20 -56.37 4.38
C VAL A 194 1.04 -57.18 5.37
N LYS A 195 0.39 -57.70 6.40
CA LYS A 195 0.99 -58.59 7.39
C LYS A 195 1.67 -59.76 6.68
N GLU A 196 2.98 -59.75 6.70
CA GLU A 196 3.83 -60.87 6.29
C GLU A 196 3.59 -62.05 7.25
N ALA A 197 3.15 -63.17 6.68
CA ALA A 197 2.90 -64.40 7.40
C ALA A 197 4.23 -64.94 7.98
N ALA A 198 4.33 -64.93 9.30
CA ALA A 198 5.46 -65.50 10.02
C ALA A 198 5.53 -67.02 9.78
N ALA A 199 6.67 -67.47 9.25
CA ALA A 199 7.05 -68.88 9.18
C ALA A 199 7.21 -69.50 10.59
N PRO A 200 7.00 -70.81 10.78
CA PRO A 200 7.04 -71.45 12.08
C PRO A 200 8.49 -71.62 12.57
N LYS A 201 8.78 -71.13 13.77
CA LYS A 201 10.02 -71.41 14.51
C LYS A 201 10.13 -72.89 14.87
N GLU A 202 11.24 -73.50 14.49
CA GLU A 202 11.69 -74.82 14.94
C GLU A 202 11.74 -74.88 16.48
N ARG A 203 11.14 -75.92 17.06
CA ARG A 203 11.27 -76.26 18.48
C ARG A 203 12.55 -77.06 18.67
N GLY A 204 13.54 -76.45 19.32
CA GLY A 204 14.65 -77.18 19.93
C GLY A 204 14.19 -78.12 21.06
N PRO A 205 14.99 -79.14 21.41
CA PRO A 205 14.52 -80.32 22.14
C PRO A 205 14.32 -80.08 23.64
N ARG A 206 13.26 -80.70 24.18
CA ARG A 206 12.93 -80.73 25.61
C ARG A 206 13.93 -81.60 26.37
N ILE A 207 14.61 -81.00 27.33
CA ILE A 207 15.38 -81.69 28.36
C ILE A 207 14.38 -82.31 29.36
N GLY A 208 14.34 -83.63 29.44
CA GLY A 208 13.54 -84.38 30.42
C GLY A 208 14.21 -84.39 31.80
N PRO A 209 13.43 -84.49 32.90
CA PRO A 209 13.99 -84.48 34.25
C PRO A 209 14.47 -85.88 34.64
N GLN A 210 15.67 -85.96 35.24
CA GLN A 210 16.11 -87.14 35.98
C GLN A 210 15.63 -87.09 37.44
N PRO A 211 15.22 -88.24 38.01
CA PRO A 211 15.36 -88.49 39.43
C PRO A 211 16.43 -89.56 39.72
N ARG A 212 17.26 -89.27 40.74
CA ARG A 212 18.17 -90.18 41.47
C ARG A 212 17.36 -91.01 42.50
N PRO A 213 17.93 -92.03 43.18
CA PRO A 213 19.28 -92.62 43.09
C PRO A 213 19.33 -94.03 42.48
#